data_AF-A0A8J4X3U7-F1
#
_entry.id   AF-A0A8J4X3U7-F1
#
_cell.length_a   1.000
_cell.length_b   1.000
_cell.length_c   1.000
_cell.angle_alpha   90.00
_cell.angle_beta   90.00
_cell.angle_gamma   90.00
#
_symmetry.space_group_name_H-M   'P 1'
#
loop_
_entity.id
_entity.type
_entity.pdbx_description
1 polymer ?
#
loop_
_entity_poly.entity_id
_entity_poly.type
_entity_poly.pdbx_seq_one_letter_code
_entity_poly.pdbx_strand_id
1 'polypeptide(L)'
;MEEKSEDVGITECESEQEDSGQAKSEQNTSSCKETGRADFSDPVYKEISLANGAINRMNRDELCAKCADLKLDTRGVKDVLRKRLKNYYKKQKLKQSATVSSDDLYYDYICVVDFEATCEENNPYQFLHEIIEFPVVLIDTHTLEIVDSFQEYVKPQLNPQLSDFCVELTGITQKMVDEADTFPHVLRRVVAWLQEKELGTKYKYTLLTDGSWDMSKFLHTQCRLSRLRYPQFARNWINIRKSYGNYYK
;
A
#
# COMPACT_ATOMS: atom_id res chain seq x y z
N MET A 1 27.32 22.14 59.91
CA MET A 1 27.83 23.52 59.98
C MET A 1 27.93 23.99 58.56
N GLU A 2 26.86 24.66 58.15
CA GLU A 2 26.75 25.44 56.93
C GLU A 2 27.66 26.67 57.05
N GLU A 3 28.26 27.10 55.95
CA GLU A 3 28.69 28.49 55.80
C GLU A 3 28.30 29.00 54.41
N LYS A 4 27.77 30.21 54.44
CA LYS A 4 27.00 30.93 53.42
C LYS A 4 27.91 31.77 52.52
N SER A 5 27.41 32.12 51.33
CA SER A 5 27.59 33.42 50.66
C SER A 5 26.50 33.52 49.58
N GLU A 6 25.41 34.25 49.82
CA GLU A 6 25.14 35.64 49.35
C GLU A 6 25.10 35.70 47.80
N ASP A 7 23.93 35.61 47.15
CA ASP A 7 22.80 36.56 47.03
C ASP A 7 23.10 37.80 46.17
N VAL A 8 22.52 37.82 44.95
CA VAL A 8 21.99 39.03 44.29
C VAL A 8 20.79 38.60 43.46
N GLY A 9 19.60 38.78 44.02
CA GLY A 9 18.36 38.83 43.25
C GLY A 9 18.24 40.12 42.42
N ILE A 10 17.36 40.10 41.41
CA ILE A 10 16.53 41.25 41.00
C ILE A 10 15.16 40.70 40.59
N THR A 11 14.18 41.49 41.01
CA THR A 11 12.75 41.34 41.21
C THR A 11 11.89 41.32 39.93
N GLU A 12 10.70 40.75 40.07
CA GLU A 12 9.52 40.81 39.21
C GLU A 12 9.10 42.23 38.81
N CYS A 13 8.38 42.36 37.69
CA CYS A 13 7.23 43.27 37.57
C CYS A 13 6.31 42.80 36.42
N GLU A 14 5.12 42.33 36.81
CA GLU A 14 3.93 42.31 35.97
C GLU A 14 3.48 43.75 35.67
N SER A 15 2.97 43.99 34.45
CA SER A 15 1.90 44.96 34.25
C SER A 15 1.09 44.58 33.02
N GLU A 16 -0.17 44.23 33.28
CA GLU A 16 -1.26 44.18 32.30
C GLU A 16 -1.58 45.61 31.85
N GLN A 17 -1.82 45.79 30.55
CA GLN A 17 -2.76 46.79 30.06
C GLN A 17 -3.36 46.32 28.73
N GLU A 18 -4.68 46.14 28.76
CA GLU A 18 -5.56 45.92 27.63
C GLU A 18 -5.54 47.13 26.68
N ASP A 19 -5.47 46.90 25.36
CA ASP A 19 -6.25 47.70 24.43
C ASP A 19 -6.74 46.86 23.25
N SER A 20 -8.02 47.11 22.99
CA SER A 20 -8.95 46.56 22.05
C SER A 20 -8.61 46.87 20.58
N GLY A 21 -8.74 45.86 19.72
CA GLY A 21 -8.54 46.04 18.28
C GLY A 21 -8.96 44.80 17.48
N GLN A 22 -10.25 44.65 17.26
CA GLN A 22 -10.85 43.63 16.39
C GLN A 22 -10.24 43.63 14.98
N ALA A 23 -9.59 42.53 14.61
CA ALA A 23 -9.34 42.18 13.20
C ALA A 23 -9.64 40.69 12.98
N LYS A 24 -10.49 40.45 11.99
CA LYS A 24 -11.23 39.23 11.71
C LYS A 24 -10.31 38.05 11.38
N SER A 25 -10.55 36.91 12.02
CA SER A 25 -9.99 35.63 11.61
C SER A 25 -10.67 35.13 10.34
N GLU A 26 -9.92 35.10 9.25
CA GLU A 26 -10.32 34.40 8.03
C GLU A 26 -10.23 32.89 8.29
N GLN A 27 -11.38 32.31 8.63
CA GLN A 27 -11.59 30.87 8.62
C GLN A 27 -11.53 30.39 7.17
N ASN A 28 -10.35 29.99 6.73
CA ASN A 28 -10.18 29.30 5.45
C ASN A 28 -10.70 27.87 5.61
N THR A 29 -12.00 27.71 5.42
CA THR A 29 -12.70 26.43 5.39
C THR A 29 -12.23 25.66 4.15
N SER A 30 -11.19 24.85 4.34
CA SER A 30 -10.79 23.82 3.39
C SER A 30 -11.98 22.89 3.17
N SER A 31 -12.69 23.07 2.05
CA SER A 31 -13.81 22.23 1.65
C SER A 31 -13.34 20.78 1.56
N CYS A 32 -13.78 19.95 2.50
CA CYS A 32 -13.81 18.51 2.32
C CYS A 32 -14.61 18.24 1.05
N LYS A 33 -13.93 17.85 -0.03
CA LYS A 33 -14.59 17.26 -1.19
C LYS A 33 -15.18 15.94 -0.70
N GLU A 34 -16.45 15.98 -0.32
CA GLU A 34 -17.28 14.80 -0.16
C GLU A 34 -17.12 13.96 -1.43
N THR A 35 -16.54 12.78 -1.28
CA THR A 35 -16.64 11.75 -2.30
C THR A 35 -18.13 11.50 -2.52
N GLY A 36 -18.59 11.76 -3.74
CA GLY A 36 -20.01 11.74 -4.09
C GLY A 36 -20.71 10.52 -3.50
N ARG A 37 -21.71 10.77 -2.65
CA ARG A 37 -22.58 9.74 -2.08
C ARG A 37 -23.24 9.02 -3.25
N ALA A 38 -22.83 7.79 -3.52
CA ALA A 38 -23.43 6.97 -4.57
C ALA A 38 -24.95 6.94 -4.34
N ASP A 39 -25.71 7.34 -5.36
CA ASP A 39 -27.16 7.38 -5.27
C ASP A 39 -27.71 5.94 -5.30
N PHE A 40 -27.89 5.36 -4.11
CA PHE A 40 -28.44 4.01 -3.93
C PHE A 40 -29.97 3.96 -4.07
N SER A 41 -30.61 5.02 -4.59
CA SER A 41 -32.07 5.07 -4.78
C SER A 41 -32.57 4.21 -5.94
N ASP A 42 -31.68 3.73 -6.82
CA ASP A 42 -32.05 2.87 -7.95
C ASP A 42 -32.69 1.55 -7.46
N PRO A 43 -33.89 1.18 -7.95
CA PRO A 43 -34.56 -0.09 -7.65
C PRO A 43 -33.66 -1.34 -7.76
N VAL A 44 -32.66 -1.30 -8.65
CA VAL A 44 -31.68 -2.38 -8.86
C VAL A 44 -30.89 -2.70 -7.59
N TYR A 45 -30.62 -1.72 -6.72
CA TYR A 45 -29.95 -1.98 -5.44
C TYR A 45 -30.82 -2.75 -4.45
N LYS A 46 -32.15 -2.56 -4.47
CA LYS A 46 -33.08 -3.35 -3.65
C LYS A 46 -33.06 -4.82 -4.07
N GLU A 47 -33.03 -5.06 -5.37
CA GLU A 47 -32.91 -6.38 -5.94
C GLU A 47 -31.57 -7.07 -5.63
N ILE A 48 -30.46 -6.31 -5.73
CA ILE A 48 -29.13 -6.79 -5.33
C ILE A 48 -29.14 -7.17 -3.84
N SER A 49 -29.80 -6.39 -2.99
CA SER A 49 -29.92 -6.66 -1.55
C SER A 49 -30.65 -7.98 -1.27
N LEU A 50 -31.77 -8.25 -1.95
CA LEU A 50 -32.50 -9.52 -1.84
C LEU A 50 -31.65 -10.72 -2.27
N ALA A 51 -30.94 -10.59 -3.39
CA ALA A 51 -30.01 -11.63 -3.86
C ALA A 51 -28.88 -11.89 -2.86
N ASN A 52 -28.30 -10.83 -2.29
CA ASN A 52 -27.27 -10.93 -1.24
C ASN A 52 -27.80 -11.66 0.00
N GLY A 53 -29.05 -11.39 0.40
CA GLY A 53 -29.70 -12.07 1.52
C GLY A 53 -29.85 -13.58 1.29
N ALA A 54 -30.23 -13.99 0.08
CA ALA A 54 -30.31 -15.41 -0.29
C ALA A 54 -28.93 -16.08 -0.26
N ILE A 55 -27.90 -15.43 -0.82
CA ILE A 55 -26.53 -15.95 -0.86
C ILE A 55 -25.93 -16.08 0.56
N ASN A 56 -26.27 -15.17 1.49
CA ASN A 56 -25.81 -15.25 2.88
C ASN A 56 -26.30 -16.52 3.60
N ARG A 57 -27.47 -17.05 3.24
CA ARG A 57 -28.07 -18.24 3.86
C ARG A 57 -27.50 -19.55 3.33
N MET A 58 -26.76 -19.53 2.23
CA MET A 58 -26.22 -20.74 1.61
C MET A 58 -25.07 -21.35 2.43
N ASN A 59 -25.02 -22.67 2.48
CA ASN A 59 -23.87 -23.42 2.98
C ASN A 59 -22.75 -23.48 1.92
N ARG A 60 -21.59 -24.04 2.27
CA ARG A 60 -20.42 -24.05 1.37
C ARG A 60 -20.68 -24.85 0.09
N ASP A 61 -21.37 -25.99 0.19
CA ASP A 61 -21.56 -26.90 -0.93
C ASP A 61 -22.59 -26.32 -1.91
N GLU A 62 -23.64 -25.66 -1.40
CA GLU A 62 -24.59 -24.88 -2.21
C GLU A 62 -23.91 -23.73 -2.94
N LEU A 63 -23.02 -22.98 -2.25
CA LEU A 63 -22.24 -21.91 -2.89
C LEU A 63 -21.32 -22.47 -3.98
N CYS A 64 -20.67 -23.61 -3.73
CA CYS A 64 -19.81 -24.28 -4.67
C CYS A 64 -20.58 -24.76 -5.91
N ALA A 65 -21.71 -25.43 -5.71
CA ALA A 65 -22.58 -25.88 -6.79
C ALA A 65 -23.06 -24.71 -7.66
N LYS A 66 -23.52 -23.62 -7.04
CA LYS A 66 -23.92 -22.41 -7.79
C LYS A 66 -22.76 -21.75 -8.53
N CYS A 67 -21.56 -21.72 -7.98
CA CYS A 67 -20.39 -21.25 -8.70
C CYS A 67 -20.11 -22.14 -9.92
N ALA A 68 -20.19 -23.46 -9.76
CA ALA A 68 -19.97 -24.43 -10.85
C ALA A 68 -21.00 -24.26 -11.98
N ASP A 69 -22.29 -24.14 -11.64
CA ASP A 69 -23.38 -23.91 -12.59
C ASP A 69 -23.16 -22.63 -13.42
N LEU A 70 -22.60 -21.60 -12.79
CA LEU A 70 -22.27 -20.30 -13.40
C LEU A 70 -20.89 -20.27 -14.07
N LYS A 71 -20.17 -21.40 -14.13
CA LYS A 71 -18.80 -21.52 -14.64
C LYS A 71 -17.80 -20.58 -13.97
N LEU A 72 -17.98 -20.34 -12.67
CA LEU A 72 -17.07 -19.56 -11.83
C LEU A 72 -16.10 -20.49 -11.09
N ASP A 73 -14.95 -19.96 -10.68
CA ASP A 73 -14.01 -20.70 -9.81
C ASP A 73 -14.72 -21.17 -8.52
N THR A 74 -14.53 -22.45 -8.18
CA THR A 74 -15.15 -23.13 -7.03
C THR A 74 -14.19 -23.30 -5.85
N ARG A 75 -12.94 -22.87 -5.98
CA ARG A 75 -11.93 -22.93 -4.90
C ARG A 75 -12.13 -21.81 -3.88
N GLY A 76 -11.69 -22.07 -2.65
CA GLY A 76 -11.67 -21.14 -1.53
C GLY A 76 -12.60 -21.53 -0.38
N VAL A 77 -12.51 -20.75 0.69
CA VAL A 77 -13.39 -20.88 1.87
C VAL A 77 -14.78 -20.28 1.60
N LYS A 78 -15.75 -20.57 2.49
CA LYS A 78 -17.15 -20.15 2.35
C LYS A 78 -17.32 -18.66 2.00
N ASP A 79 -16.56 -17.78 2.66
CA ASP A 79 -16.71 -16.34 2.47
C ASP A 79 -16.19 -15.86 1.09
N VAL A 80 -15.17 -16.51 0.54
CA VAL A 80 -14.66 -16.26 -0.82
C VAL A 80 -15.72 -16.62 -1.85
N LEU A 81 -16.32 -17.82 -1.74
CA LEU A 81 -17.39 -18.26 -2.64
C LEU A 81 -18.62 -17.34 -2.53
N ARG A 82 -18.99 -16.96 -1.31
CA ARG A 82 -20.09 -16.03 -1.04
C ARG A 82 -19.85 -14.70 -1.73
N LYS A 83 -18.67 -14.10 -1.57
CA LYS A 83 -18.33 -12.80 -2.18
C LYS A 83 -18.31 -12.89 -3.70
N ARG A 84 -17.74 -13.97 -4.26
CA ARG A 84 -17.70 -14.25 -5.70
C ARG A 84 -19.11 -14.26 -6.30
N LEU A 85 -20.05 -14.99 -5.70
CA LEU A 85 -21.45 -15.04 -6.16
C LEU A 85 -22.14 -13.68 -6.04
N LYS A 86 -22.00 -12.98 -4.91
CA LYS A 86 -22.59 -11.65 -4.73
C LYS A 86 -22.15 -10.69 -5.83
N ASN A 87 -20.85 -10.69 -6.15
CA ASN A 87 -20.30 -9.82 -7.19
C ASN A 87 -20.76 -10.22 -8.59
N TYR A 88 -20.90 -11.51 -8.87
CA TYR A 88 -21.45 -11.97 -10.16
C TYR A 88 -22.87 -11.41 -10.37
N TYR A 89 -23.78 -11.61 -9.40
CA TYR A 89 -25.15 -11.12 -9.52
C TYR A 89 -25.23 -9.59 -9.53
N LYS A 90 -24.40 -8.91 -8.73
CA LYS A 90 -24.28 -7.44 -8.77
C LYS A 90 -23.86 -6.96 -10.16
N LYS A 91 -22.83 -7.57 -10.76
CA LYS A 91 -22.37 -7.23 -12.11
C LYS A 91 -23.46 -7.48 -13.16
N GLN A 92 -24.17 -8.61 -13.10
CA GLN A 92 -25.26 -8.91 -14.04
C GLN A 92 -26.40 -7.89 -13.95
N LYS A 93 -26.85 -7.54 -12.75
CA LYS A 93 -27.94 -6.58 -12.53
C LYS A 93 -27.55 -5.15 -12.91
N LEU A 94 -26.35 -4.71 -12.58
CA LEU A 94 -25.86 -3.39 -12.97
C LEU A 94 -25.61 -3.28 -14.47
N LYS A 95 -25.12 -4.33 -15.13
CA LYS A 95 -24.99 -4.35 -16.60
C LYS A 95 -26.34 -4.24 -17.31
N GLN A 96 -27.41 -4.69 -16.67
CA GLN A 96 -28.77 -4.61 -17.21
C GLN A 96 -29.42 -3.23 -17.00
N SER A 97 -28.92 -2.40 -16.06
CA SER A 97 -29.49 -1.07 -15.77
C SER A 97 -28.62 0.13 -16.13
N ALA A 98 -27.30 -0.04 -16.29
CA ALA A 98 -26.39 1.08 -16.53
C ALA A 98 -26.01 1.27 -18.00
N THR A 99 -26.47 2.37 -18.58
CA THR A 99 -25.67 3.29 -19.42
C THR A 99 -24.68 4.04 -18.52
N VAL A 100 -23.48 4.34 -19.03
CA VAL A 100 -22.32 5.02 -18.40
C VAL A 100 -21.19 4.07 -17.96
N SER A 101 -20.15 4.02 -18.79
CA SER A 101 -18.85 3.39 -18.53
C SER A 101 -18.00 4.30 -17.64
N SER A 102 -17.85 3.95 -16.37
CA SER A 102 -16.96 4.62 -15.41
C SER A 102 -15.54 4.01 -15.38
N ASP A 103 -15.09 3.39 -16.47
CA ASP A 103 -13.79 2.69 -16.53
C ASP A 103 -12.59 3.64 -16.46
N ASP A 104 -12.79 4.93 -16.74
CA ASP A 104 -11.71 5.93 -16.85
C ASP A 104 -11.12 6.39 -15.48
N LEU A 105 -11.55 5.79 -14.37
CA LEU A 105 -11.05 6.12 -13.02
C LEU A 105 -10.16 5.05 -12.40
N TYR A 106 -10.01 3.88 -13.04
CA TYR A 106 -9.17 2.82 -12.52
C TYR A 106 -7.71 2.99 -12.98
N TYR A 107 -6.78 2.33 -12.29
CA TYR A 107 -5.38 2.27 -12.74
C TYR A 107 -5.28 1.35 -13.93
N ASP A 108 -4.51 1.74 -14.95
CA ASP A 108 -4.18 0.88 -16.10
C ASP A 108 -3.21 -0.24 -15.68
N TYR A 109 -2.28 0.09 -14.77
CA TYR A 109 -1.27 -0.84 -14.29
C TYR A 109 -1.13 -0.87 -12.77
N ILE A 110 -0.72 -2.03 -12.25
CA ILE A 110 -0.30 -2.22 -10.87
C ILE A 110 1.15 -2.69 -10.87
N CYS A 111 2.01 -1.99 -10.14
CA CYS A 111 3.39 -2.41 -9.89
C CYS A 111 3.46 -3.10 -8.53
N VAL A 112 3.63 -4.42 -8.53
CA VAL A 112 3.80 -5.21 -7.31
C VAL A 112 5.27 -5.16 -6.89
N VAL A 113 5.54 -4.79 -5.64
CA VAL A 113 6.89 -4.72 -5.06
C VAL A 113 6.89 -5.53 -3.77
N ASP A 114 7.91 -6.34 -3.59
CA ASP A 114 8.14 -7.17 -2.41
C ASP A 114 9.65 -7.21 -2.15
N PHE A 115 10.14 -6.45 -1.18
CA PHE A 115 11.58 -6.34 -0.95
C PHE A 115 12.09 -7.52 -0.14
N GLU A 116 13.22 -8.07 -0.55
CA GLU A 116 14.07 -8.82 0.36
C GLU A 116 15.06 -7.88 1.04
N ALA A 117 15.32 -8.14 2.32
CA ALA A 117 16.19 -7.32 3.14
C ALA A 117 17.09 -8.18 4.04
N THR A 118 18.24 -7.65 4.43
CA THR A 118 19.10 -8.28 5.43
C THR A 118 18.31 -8.57 6.70
N CYS A 119 18.58 -9.70 7.35
CA CYS A 119 17.93 -10.09 8.59
C CYS A 119 18.82 -11.00 9.44
N GLU A 120 18.45 -11.17 10.71
CA GLU A 120 19.13 -12.04 11.68
C GLU A 120 18.11 -13.00 12.30
N GLU A 121 18.59 -14.14 12.78
CA GLU A 121 17.77 -15.11 13.51
C GLU A 121 17.14 -14.42 14.74
N ASN A 122 15.84 -14.63 14.97
CA ASN A 122 15.02 -13.99 16.01
C ASN A 122 14.59 -12.54 15.78
N ASN A 123 14.93 -11.93 14.64
CA ASN A 123 14.45 -10.59 14.23
C ASN A 123 14.61 -9.51 15.34
N PRO A 124 15.84 -9.22 15.79
CA PRO A 124 16.06 -8.29 16.89
C PRO A 124 15.55 -6.88 16.55
N TYR A 125 14.84 -6.26 17.49
CA TYR A 125 14.12 -4.99 17.24
C TYR A 125 15.01 -3.84 16.74
N GLN A 126 16.29 -3.82 17.13
CA GLN A 126 17.24 -2.77 16.76
C GLN A 126 17.99 -3.07 15.45
N PHE A 127 17.73 -4.21 14.80
CA PHE A 127 18.40 -4.56 13.56
C PHE A 127 18.02 -3.59 12.43
N LEU A 128 19.04 -3.00 11.81
CA LEU A 128 18.87 -2.08 10.69
C LEU A 128 18.91 -2.87 9.38
N HIS A 129 17.73 -3.19 8.89
CA HIS A 129 17.55 -3.86 7.61
C HIS A 129 18.03 -2.99 6.44
N GLU A 130 18.73 -3.61 5.50
CA GLU A 130 19.09 -3.06 4.20
C GLU A 130 18.42 -3.89 3.12
N ILE A 131 17.87 -3.23 2.09
CA ILE A 131 17.29 -3.93 0.94
C ILE A 131 18.41 -4.65 0.19
N ILE A 132 18.21 -5.94 -0.12
CA ILE A 132 19.14 -6.80 -0.87
C ILE A 132 18.54 -7.33 -2.17
N GLU A 133 17.24 -7.16 -2.38
CA GLU A 133 16.58 -7.40 -3.66
C GLU A 133 15.48 -6.36 -3.90
N PHE A 134 15.37 -5.87 -5.13
CA PHE A 134 14.34 -4.92 -5.57
C PHE A 134 13.58 -5.49 -6.77
N PRO A 135 12.61 -6.39 -6.57
CA PRO A 135 11.75 -6.87 -7.64
C PRO A 135 10.56 -5.92 -7.85
N VAL A 136 10.13 -5.80 -9.11
CA VAL A 136 8.90 -5.11 -9.52
C VAL A 136 8.20 -5.94 -10.58
N VAL A 137 6.94 -6.31 -10.36
CA VAL A 137 6.10 -7.01 -11.34
C VAL A 137 5.01 -6.06 -11.85
N LEU A 138 4.90 -5.93 -13.17
CA LEU A 138 3.90 -5.07 -13.82
C LEU A 138 2.69 -5.89 -14.25
N ILE A 139 1.52 -5.55 -13.71
CA ILE A 139 0.25 -6.19 -14.05
C ILE A 139 -0.62 -5.20 -14.79
N ASP A 140 -1.11 -5.61 -15.97
CA ASP A 140 -2.11 -4.88 -16.74
C ASP A 140 -3.51 -5.17 -16.18
N THR A 141 -4.25 -4.15 -15.76
CA THR A 141 -5.56 -4.34 -15.12
C THR A 141 -6.69 -4.62 -16.11
N HIS A 142 -6.48 -4.33 -17.39
CA HIS A 142 -7.42 -4.57 -18.47
C HIS A 142 -7.38 -6.03 -18.91
N THR A 143 -6.16 -6.59 -19.04
CA THR A 143 -5.95 -7.99 -19.46
C THR A 143 -5.82 -8.96 -18.28
N LEU A 144 -5.47 -8.45 -17.09
CA LEU A 144 -5.16 -9.22 -15.87
C LEU A 144 -3.91 -10.10 -15.99
N GLU A 145 -3.03 -9.80 -16.95
CA GLU A 145 -1.79 -10.53 -17.18
C GLU A 145 -0.58 -9.79 -16.60
N ILE A 146 0.46 -10.54 -16.26
CA ILE A 146 1.79 -9.98 -16.01
C ILE A 146 2.40 -9.61 -17.36
N VAL A 147 2.66 -8.33 -17.57
CA VAL A 147 3.16 -7.82 -18.86
C VAL A 147 4.66 -7.54 -18.86
N ASP A 148 5.27 -7.36 -17.68
CA ASP A 148 6.71 -7.22 -17.54
C ASP A 148 7.16 -7.45 -16.09
N SER A 149 8.46 -7.63 -15.90
CA SER A 149 9.09 -7.74 -14.59
C SER A 149 10.49 -7.14 -14.59
N PHE A 150 10.85 -6.48 -13.50
CA PHE A 150 12.20 -5.99 -13.21
C PHE A 150 12.70 -6.67 -11.94
N GLN A 151 13.96 -7.07 -11.91
CA GLN A 151 14.56 -7.68 -10.73
C GLN A 151 16.05 -7.33 -10.69
N GLU A 152 16.49 -6.79 -9.55
CA GLU A 152 17.91 -6.55 -9.30
C GLU A 152 18.24 -6.79 -7.83
N TYR A 153 19.42 -7.36 -7.60
CA TYR A 153 20.01 -7.44 -6.27
C TYR A 153 20.64 -6.11 -5.88
N VAL A 154 20.74 -5.87 -4.57
CA VAL A 154 21.27 -4.66 -3.99
C VAL A 154 22.39 -5.02 -3.03
N LYS A 155 23.52 -4.33 -3.14
CA LYS A 155 24.65 -4.51 -2.22
C LYS A 155 24.44 -3.74 -0.91
N PRO A 156 24.30 -4.43 0.24
CA PRO A 156 24.22 -3.78 1.54
C PRO A 156 25.59 -3.17 1.91
N GLN A 157 25.56 -2.03 2.59
CA GLN A 157 26.77 -1.27 2.95
C GLN A 157 27.00 -1.20 4.47
N LEU A 158 25.95 -1.28 5.28
CA LEU A 158 26.05 -1.28 6.73
C LEU A 158 26.40 -2.69 7.26
N ASN A 159 25.71 -3.70 6.76
CA ASN A 159 25.94 -5.12 7.08
C ASN A 159 26.21 -5.89 5.77
N PRO A 160 27.42 -5.78 5.17
CA PRO A 160 27.73 -6.38 3.87
C PRO A 160 27.67 -7.91 3.87
N GLN A 161 27.94 -8.55 5.01
CA GLN A 161 27.88 -9.99 5.17
C GLN A 161 26.46 -10.41 5.56
N LEU A 162 25.83 -11.24 4.73
CA LEU A 162 24.54 -11.84 5.05
C LEU A 162 24.72 -12.88 6.16
N SER A 163 23.74 -12.93 7.08
CA SER A 163 23.67 -14.02 8.07
C SER A 163 23.25 -15.33 7.37
N ASP A 164 23.63 -16.47 7.95
CA ASP A 164 23.21 -17.78 7.43
C ASP A 164 21.68 -17.90 7.35
N PHE A 165 20.98 -17.37 8.37
CA PHE A 165 19.52 -17.31 8.40
C PHE A 165 18.94 -16.51 7.22
N CYS A 166 19.53 -15.36 6.90
CA CYS A 166 19.09 -14.53 5.77
C CYS A 166 19.26 -15.25 4.44
N VAL A 167 20.40 -15.92 4.24
CA VAL A 167 20.68 -16.71 3.03
C VAL A 167 19.70 -17.88 2.92
N GLU A 168 19.43 -18.60 4.01
CA GLU A 168 18.48 -19.72 4.01
C GLU A 168 17.04 -19.26 3.73
N LEU A 169 16.61 -18.16 4.35
CA LEU A 169 15.24 -17.65 4.23
C LEU A 169 14.94 -17.11 2.83
N THR A 170 15.87 -16.34 2.24
CA THR A 170 15.65 -15.61 0.98
C THR A 170 16.17 -16.37 -0.24
N GLY A 171 17.13 -17.28 -0.04
CA GLY A 171 17.90 -17.92 -1.12
C GLY A 171 18.94 -17.01 -1.78
N ILE A 172 19.10 -15.76 -1.32
CA ILE A 172 20.07 -14.81 -1.87
C ILE A 172 21.45 -15.13 -1.30
N THR A 173 22.40 -15.44 -2.18
CA THR A 173 23.77 -15.78 -1.77
C THR A 173 24.63 -14.53 -1.56
N GLN A 174 25.67 -14.66 -0.73
CA GLN A 174 26.65 -13.59 -0.53
C GLN A 174 27.25 -13.09 -1.86
N LYS A 175 27.54 -14.00 -2.79
CA LYS A 175 28.08 -13.64 -4.11
C LYS A 175 27.15 -12.70 -4.89
N MET A 176 25.84 -12.92 -4.82
CA MET A 176 24.85 -12.12 -5.53
C MET A 176 24.82 -10.68 -5.02
N VAL A 177 24.91 -10.47 -3.70
CA VAL A 177 24.97 -9.12 -3.13
C VAL A 177 26.36 -8.48 -3.28
N ASP A 178 27.43 -9.28 -3.33
CA ASP A 178 28.79 -8.77 -3.55
C ASP A 178 28.98 -8.17 -4.95
N GLU A 179 28.40 -8.82 -5.96
CA GLU A 179 28.41 -8.42 -7.38
C GLU A 179 27.34 -7.38 -7.73
N ALA A 180 26.38 -7.15 -6.82
CA ALA A 180 25.32 -6.16 -7.00
C ALA A 180 25.81 -4.71 -6.88
N ASP A 181 25.03 -3.80 -7.43
CA ASP A 181 25.22 -2.37 -7.23
C ASP A 181 24.57 -1.88 -5.92
N THR A 182 24.98 -0.70 -5.48
CA THR A 182 24.39 -0.06 -4.30
C THR A 182 22.96 0.42 -4.58
N PHE A 183 22.15 0.50 -3.51
CA PHE A 183 20.74 0.90 -3.59
C PHE A 183 20.46 2.15 -4.44
N PRO A 184 21.23 3.26 -4.35
CA PRO A 184 20.99 4.44 -5.19
C PRO A 184 21.06 4.16 -6.70
N HIS A 185 21.92 3.24 -7.14
CA HIS A 185 22.05 2.88 -8.55
C HIS A 185 20.88 2.01 -9.00
N VAL A 186 20.53 0.99 -8.20
CA VAL A 186 19.37 0.12 -8.47
C VAL A 186 18.08 0.95 -8.50
N LEU A 187 17.87 1.87 -7.55
CA LEU A 187 16.71 2.76 -7.54
C LEU A 187 16.62 3.64 -8.81
N ARG A 188 17.76 4.13 -9.32
CA ARG A 188 17.76 4.88 -10.59
C ARG A 188 17.33 4.00 -11.77
N ARG A 189 17.75 2.74 -11.81
CA ARG A 189 17.33 1.79 -12.85
C ARG A 189 15.86 1.41 -12.74
N VAL A 190 15.33 1.23 -11.53
CA VAL A 190 13.88 1.08 -11.30
C VAL A 190 13.12 2.28 -11.84
N VAL A 191 13.55 3.50 -11.52
CA VAL A 191 12.90 4.73 -12.01
C VAL A 191 12.97 4.83 -13.55
N ALA A 192 14.11 4.50 -14.15
CA ALA A 192 14.27 4.48 -15.60
C ALA A 192 13.34 3.44 -16.25
N TRP A 193 13.23 2.24 -15.66
CA TRP A 193 12.33 1.20 -16.13
C TRP A 193 10.86 1.65 -16.03
N LEU A 194 10.43 2.27 -14.91
CA LEU A 194 9.07 2.83 -14.79
C LEU A 194 8.78 3.91 -15.86
N GLN A 195 9.77 4.74 -16.19
CA GLN A 195 9.67 5.77 -17.23
C GLN A 195 9.59 5.18 -18.63
N GLU A 196 10.35 4.13 -18.92
CA GLU A 196 10.31 3.39 -20.19
C GLU A 196 8.90 2.84 -20.46
N LYS A 197 8.19 2.42 -19.41
CA LYS A 197 6.80 1.94 -19.49
C LYS A 197 5.74 3.06 -19.47
N GLU A 198 6.16 4.32 -19.52
CA GLU A 198 5.29 5.50 -19.54
C GLU A 198 4.32 5.58 -18.33
N LEU A 199 4.73 5.03 -17.18
CA LEU A 199 3.91 4.98 -15.96
C LEU A 199 3.89 6.35 -15.26
N GLY A 200 2.70 6.87 -15.03
CA GLY A 200 2.48 8.20 -14.45
C GLY A 200 2.57 9.35 -15.45
N THR A 201 2.88 9.06 -16.71
CA THR A 201 2.80 10.02 -17.83
C THR A 201 1.64 9.68 -18.75
N LYS A 202 1.68 8.51 -19.39
CA LYS A 202 0.64 8.03 -20.29
C LYS A 202 -0.36 7.13 -19.58
N TYR A 203 0.12 6.26 -18.71
CA TYR A 203 -0.72 5.28 -18.02
C TYR A 203 -0.84 5.59 -16.52
N LYS A 204 -2.06 5.46 -15.99
CA LYS A 204 -2.31 5.55 -14.56
C LYS A 204 -1.81 4.27 -13.90
N TYR A 205 -1.05 4.39 -12.82
CA TYR A 205 -0.56 3.22 -12.09
C TYR A 205 -0.54 3.45 -10.58
N THR A 206 -0.40 2.35 -9.85
CA THR A 206 -0.17 2.36 -8.40
C THR A 206 0.83 1.28 -8.02
N LEU A 207 1.53 1.49 -6.91
CA LEU A 207 2.26 0.42 -6.26
C LEU A 207 1.31 -0.47 -5.45
N LEU A 208 1.67 -1.74 -5.30
CA LEU A 208 1.02 -2.72 -4.44
C LEU A 208 2.08 -3.55 -3.70
N THR A 209 1.84 -3.84 -2.43
CA THR A 209 2.76 -4.62 -1.59
C THR A 209 2.00 -5.59 -0.67
N ASP A 210 2.66 -6.65 -0.21
CA ASP A 210 2.09 -7.62 0.74
C ASP A 210 2.18 -7.16 2.21
N GLY A 211 1.47 -6.07 2.50
CA GLY A 211 1.50 -5.43 3.82
C GLY A 211 1.97 -4.00 3.71
N SER A 212 2.47 -3.44 4.81
CA SER A 212 2.96 -2.05 4.83
C SER A 212 4.48 -1.95 4.92
N TRP A 213 5.17 -3.04 5.28
CA TRP A 213 6.58 -2.99 5.68
C TRP A 213 7.51 -2.60 4.55
N ASP A 214 7.25 -3.02 3.31
CA ASP A 214 8.05 -2.64 2.14
C ASP A 214 8.27 -1.14 2.03
N MET A 215 7.17 -0.40 2.02
CA MET A 215 7.21 1.04 1.80
C MET A 215 7.48 1.81 3.11
N SER A 216 6.86 1.39 4.23
CA SER A 216 6.93 2.13 5.49
C SER A 216 8.15 1.81 6.35
N LYS A 217 8.78 0.63 6.17
CA LYS A 217 9.92 0.17 6.95
C LYS A 217 11.16 0.01 6.07
N PHE A 218 11.15 -0.88 5.08
CA PHE A 218 12.36 -1.23 4.31
C PHE A 218 12.82 -0.07 3.42
N LEU A 219 11.99 0.41 2.51
CA LEU A 219 12.33 1.54 1.64
C LEU A 219 12.61 2.82 2.44
N HIS A 220 11.83 3.07 3.48
CA HIS A 220 12.03 4.23 4.36
C HIS A 220 13.40 4.18 5.06
N THR A 221 13.76 3.04 5.65
CA THR A 221 15.05 2.85 6.33
C THR A 221 16.20 2.93 5.32
N GLN A 222 16.06 2.26 4.17
CA GLN A 222 17.07 2.27 3.12
C GLN A 222 17.34 3.67 2.57
N CYS A 223 16.30 4.48 2.31
CA CYS A 223 16.48 5.87 1.91
C CYS A 223 17.26 6.68 2.94
N ARG A 224 17.00 6.47 4.24
CA ARG A 224 17.75 7.14 5.32
C ARG A 224 19.22 6.71 5.35
N LEU A 225 19.50 5.41 5.25
CA LEU A 225 20.86 4.86 5.22
C LEU A 225 21.65 5.39 4.01
N SER A 226 21.02 5.41 2.83
CA SER A 226 21.61 5.91 1.59
C SER A 226 21.59 7.44 1.45
N ARG A 227 21.08 8.18 2.45
CA ARG A 227 20.95 9.66 2.45
C ARG A 227 20.15 10.19 1.25
N LEU A 228 19.11 9.46 0.85
CA LEU A 228 18.20 9.83 -0.22
C LEU A 228 16.90 10.36 0.35
N ARG A 229 16.29 11.32 -0.36
CA ARG A 229 14.91 11.72 -0.09
C ARG A 229 13.98 10.57 -0.50
N TYR A 230 13.01 10.27 0.35
CA TYR A 230 12.00 9.25 0.04
C TYR A 230 11.27 9.58 -1.28
N PRO A 231 11.23 8.63 -2.25
CA PRO A 231 10.71 8.89 -3.59
C PRO A 231 9.20 9.20 -3.56
N GLN A 232 8.80 10.21 -4.33
CA GLN A 232 7.41 10.68 -4.33
C GLN A 232 6.43 9.60 -4.78
N PHE A 233 6.80 8.80 -5.78
CA PHE A 233 5.94 7.76 -6.35
C PHE A 233 5.62 6.61 -5.38
N ALA A 234 6.45 6.41 -4.35
CA ALA A 234 6.27 5.33 -3.37
C ALA A 234 5.49 5.76 -2.11
N ARG A 235 5.06 7.02 -2.03
CA ARG A 235 4.40 7.56 -0.82
C ARG A 235 3.00 6.99 -0.59
N ASN A 236 2.36 6.48 -1.64
CA ASN A 236 1.06 5.85 -1.60
C ASN A 236 1.15 4.50 -2.30
N TRP A 237 0.52 3.49 -1.71
CA TRP A 237 0.47 2.14 -2.27
C TRP A 237 -0.79 1.42 -1.81
N ILE A 238 -1.15 0.37 -2.53
CA ILE A 238 -2.18 -0.57 -2.12
C ILE A 238 -1.54 -1.63 -1.21
N ASN A 239 -1.98 -1.70 0.04
CA ASN A 239 -1.71 -2.85 0.90
C ASN A 239 -2.72 -3.96 0.57
N ILE A 240 -2.25 -5.04 -0.06
CA ILE A 240 -3.15 -6.12 -0.49
C ILE A 240 -3.71 -6.92 0.68
N ARG A 241 -2.98 -7.08 1.80
CA ARG A 241 -3.51 -7.74 3.02
C ARG A 241 -4.73 -7.02 3.56
N LYS A 242 -4.66 -5.68 3.65
CA LYS A 242 -5.78 -4.85 4.09
C LYS A 242 -6.96 -4.94 3.12
N SER A 243 -6.67 -4.87 1.82
CA SER A 243 -7.68 -4.93 0.76
C SER A 243 -8.38 -6.29 0.74
N TYR A 244 -7.61 -7.38 0.81
CA TYR A 244 -8.10 -8.75 0.88
C TYR A 244 -8.97 -8.97 2.13
N GLY A 245 -8.48 -8.54 3.29
CA GLY A 245 -9.21 -8.62 4.55
C GLY A 245 -10.56 -7.89 4.51
N ASN A 246 -10.61 -6.69 3.94
CA ASN A 246 -11.85 -5.93 3.81
C ASN A 246 -12.81 -6.52 2.77
N TYR A 247 -12.28 -7.14 1.72
CA TYR A 247 -13.10 -7.62 0.62
C TYR A 247 -13.75 -8.97 0.91
N TYR A 248 -13.01 -9.89 1.54
CA TYR A 248 -13.45 -11.27 1.77
C TYR A 248 -14.00 -11.54 3.18
N LYS A 249 -13.88 -10.62 4.14
CA LYS A 249 -14.58 -10.69 5.44
C LYS A 249 -16.02 -10.19 5.33
#